data_AF-A0A1F7WU32-F1
#
_entry.id   AF-A0A1F7WU32-F1
#
_cell.length_a   1.000
_cell.length_b   1.000
_cell.length_c   1.000
_cell.angle_alpha   90.00
_cell.angle_beta   90.00
_cell.angle_gamma   90.00
#
_symmetry.space_group_name_H-M   'P 1'
#
loop_
_entity.id
_entity.type
_entity.pdbx_description
1 polymer ?
#
loop_
_entity_poly.entity_id
_entity_poly.type
_entity_poly.pdbx_seq_one_letter_code
_entity_poly.pdbx_strand_id
1 'polypeptide(L)'
;MGLPFATFLAALAYAGAGGNLNLAQSLYAKEKGYGMGSYSGHITNILVGKKENLSLTGVTFEPTEENIGRFKTWWKKINIEHGLVFWLTGAFTMLLLSLLAYSTVNKAAGVETSINFVIFEAGVIAQKTFSFLGTFFLLIAALMLFGTQFSVFGSNARIISENLVIFSPNRFKVEKMHLYFYLSLILQILAGIIIFASGFIEPLTLVVTGAVLNAFSMFIYTGLILWLNMSNLARELRPSPIRIFFVGSAFVFYGAFSLFTIFQRIFK
;
A
#
# COMPACT_ATOMS: atom_id res chain seq x y z
N MET A 1 23.68 20.60 -1.68
CA MET A 1 23.01 20.36 -2.97
C MET A 1 21.63 19.77 -2.68
N GLY A 2 20.60 20.09 -3.46
CA GLY A 2 19.25 19.56 -3.22
C GLY A 2 19.15 18.07 -3.55
N LEU A 3 18.17 17.38 -2.95
CA LEU A 3 17.82 16.00 -3.30
C LEU A 3 17.54 15.88 -4.81
N PRO A 4 18.00 14.82 -5.49
CA PRO A 4 17.61 14.55 -6.86
C PRO A 4 16.07 14.56 -6.97
N PHE A 5 15.54 15.24 -7.97
CA PHE A 5 14.09 15.43 -8.14
C PHE A 5 13.33 14.10 -8.17
N ALA A 6 13.90 13.08 -8.81
CA ALA A 6 13.34 11.73 -8.84
C ALA A 6 13.30 11.07 -7.45
N THR A 7 14.32 11.26 -6.62
CA THR A 7 14.36 10.74 -5.23
C THR A 7 13.33 11.43 -4.36
N PHE A 8 13.19 12.75 -4.48
CA PHE A 8 12.17 13.51 -3.76
C PHE A 8 10.75 13.06 -4.16
N LEU A 9 10.49 12.89 -5.45
CA LEU A 9 9.17 12.45 -5.92
C LEU A 9 8.90 10.98 -5.61
N ALA A 10 9.91 10.12 -5.61
CA ALA A 10 9.80 8.75 -5.14
C ALA A 10 9.45 8.70 -3.65
N ALA A 11 10.10 9.55 -2.83
CA ALA A 11 9.77 9.69 -1.41
C ALA A 11 8.33 10.20 -1.22
N LEU A 12 7.88 11.16 -2.05
CA LEU A 12 6.50 11.67 -2.02
C LEU A 12 5.48 10.59 -2.43
N ALA A 13 5.78 9.78 -3.45
CA ALA A 13 4.93 8.66 -3.87
C ALA A 13 4.85 7.54 -2.80
N TYR A 14 5.89 7.40 -1.97
CA TYR A 14 5.92 6.50 -0.82
C TYR A 14 5.54 7.15 0.52
N ALA A 15 5.18 8.43 0.54
CA ALA A 15 4.70 9.11 1.75
C ALA A 15 3.29 8.62 2.10
N GLY A 16 3.20 7.39 2.60
CA GLY A 16 1.97 6.68 2.93
C GLY A 16 1.95 5.24 2.44
N ALA A 17 0.78 4.59 2.51
CA ALA A 17 0.54 3.31 1.85
C ALA A 17 0.48 3.55 0.33
N GLY A 18 1.63 3.52 -0.33
CA GLY A 18 1.75 3.72 -1.77
C GLY A 18 1.33 2.48 -2.59
N GLY A 19 0.81 2.70 -3.79
CA GLY A 19 0.60 1.64 -4.78
C GLY A 19 -0.60 0.73 -4.51
N ASN A 20 -0.47 -0.55 -4.88
CA ASN A 20 -1.55 -1.54 -4.84
C ASN A 20 -2.08 -1.86 -3.44
N LEU A 21 -1.34 -1.50 -2.39
CA LEU A 21 -1.77 -1.75 -1.00
C LEU A 21 -3.05 -0.98 -0.63
N ASN A 22 -3.31 0.15 -1.29
CA ASN A 22 -4.58 0.86 -1.12
C ASN A 22 -5.77 0.04 -1.62
N LEU A 23 -5.57 -0.80 -2.65
CA LEU A 23 -6.61 -1.71 -3.14
C LEU A 23 -6.82 -2.88 -2.18
N ALA A 24 -5.75 -3.36 -1.53
CA ALA A 24 -5.82 -4.43 -0.54
C ALA A 24 -6.71 -4.08 0.67
N GLN A 25 -6.88 -2.78 0.99
CA GLN A 25 -7.77 -2.35 2.08
C GLN A 25 -9.21 -2.84 1.89
N SER A 26 -9.70 -2.90 0.66
CA SER A 26 -11.03 -3.43 0.34
C SER A 26 -11.16 -4.91 0.72
N LEU A 27 -10.09 -5.69 0.56
CA LEU A 27 -10.05 -7.11 0.94
C LEU A 27 -10.12 -7.27 2.45
N TYR A 28 -9.39 -6.46 3.22
CA TYR A 28 -9.44 -6.50 4.68
C TYR A 28 -10.79 -6.05 5.23
N ALA A 29 -11.42 -5.04 4.63
CA ALA A 29 -12.78 -4.64 4.98
C ALA A 29 -13.79 -5.75 4.70
N LYS A 30 -13.65 -6.45 3.55
CA LYS A 30 -14.44 -7.64 3.19
C LYS A 30 -14.28 -8.75 4.22
N GLU A 31 -13.03 -9.15 4.51
CA GLU A 31 -12.70 -10.26 5.42
C GLU A 31 -13.10 -10.00 6.88
N LYS A 32 -13.10 -8.74 7.34
CA LYS A 32 -13.57 -8.39 8.68
C LYS A 32 -15.09 -8.27 8.77
N GLY A 33 -15.81 -8.45 7.66
CA GLY A 33 -17.26 -8.29 7.62
C GLY A 33 -17.72 -6.85 7.80
N TYR A 34 -16.90 -5.85 7.46
CA TYR A 34 -17.27 -4.45 7.64
C TYR A 34 -18.28 -4.00 6.58
N GLY A 35 -19.36 -3.36 7.04
CA GLY A 35 -20.43 -2.87 6.14
C GLY A 35 -21.02 -4.03 5.34
N MET A 36 -21.06 -3.89 4.01
CA MET A 36 -21.57 -4.94 3.13
C MET A 36 -20.67 -6.20 3.07
N GLY A 37 -19.45 -6.14 3.63
CA GLY A 37 -18.57 -7.30 3.78
C GLY A 37 -19.20 -8.42 4.63
N SER A 38 -20.11 -8.10 5.57
CA SER A 38 -20.79 -9.11 6.40
C SER A 38 -21.67 -10.07 5.58
N TYR A 39 -22.05 -9.67 4.37
CA TYR A 39 -22.86 -10.46 3.44
C TYR A 39 -22.01 -11.14 2.36
N SER A 40 -20.69 -10.89 2.34
CA SER A 40 -19.76 -11.58 1.46
C SER A 40 -19.24 -12.86 2.13
N GLY A 41 -19.00 -13.91 1.35
CA GLY A 41 -18.37 -15.12 1.87
C GLY A 41 -16.93 -14.84 2.33
N HIS A 42 -16.51 -15.42 3.44
CA HIS A 42 -15.19 -15.17 4.02
C HIS A 42 -14.20 -16.25 3.60
N ILE A 43 -12.93 -15.87 3.43
CA ILE A 43 -11.85 -16.86 3.35
C ILE A 43 -11.63 -17.37 4.78
N THR A 44 -12.34 -18.42 5.16
CA THR A 44 -12.09 -19.13 6.41
C THR A 44 -10.68 -19.71 6.38
N ASN A 45 -9.99 -19.65 7.53
CA ASN A 45 -8.65 -20.19 7.70
C ASN A 45 -8.53 -21.59 7.08
N ILE A 46 -7.53 -21.78 6.21
CA ILE A 46 -7.29 -23.01 5.42
C ILE A 46 -7.19 -24.24 6.34
N LEU A 47 -6.76 -24.04 7.59
CA LEU A 47 -6.64 -25.09 8.61
C LEU A 47 -7.97 -25.53 9.24
N VAL A 48 -9.04 -24.72 9.15
CA VAL A 48 -10.29 -24.91 9.89
C VAL A 48 -11.36 -25.61 9.03
N GLY A 49 -11.14 -25.81 7.73
CA GLY A 49 -11.93 -26.70 6.88
C GLY A 49 -13.41 -26.32 6.67
N LYS A 50 -13.88 -25.18 7.18
CA LYS A 50 -15.24 -24.70 6.93
C LYS A 50 -15.34 -24.20 5.49
N LYS A 51 -16.12 -24.88 4.65
CA LYS A 51 -16.39 -24.42 3.28
C LYS A 51 -17.52 -23.39 3.34
N GLU A 52 -17.19 -22.12 3.21
CA GLU A 52 -18.18 -21.09 2.89
C GLU A 52 -18.27 -20.91 1.38
N ASN A 53 -19.48 -20.60 0.88
CA ASN A 53 -19.67 -20.17 -0.50
C ASN A 53 -18.99 -18.80 -0.69
N LEU A 54 -17.75 -18.82 -1.16
CA LEU A 54 -16.96 -17.64 -1.46
C LEU A 54 -17.54 -16.94 -2.70
N SER A 55 -18.20 -15.80 -2.48
CA SER A 55 -18.52 -14.85 -3.55
C SER A 55 -17.39 -13.83 -3.67
N LEU A 56 -16.76 -13.77 -4.85
CA LEU A 56 -15.77 -12.74 -5.17
C LEU A 56 -16.42 -11.43 -5.64
N THR A 57 -17.72 -11.45 -5.95
CA THR A 57 -18.47 -10.24 -6.29
C THR A 57 -19.00 -9.57 -5.02
N GLY A 58 -18.99 -8.24 -5.03
CA GLY A 58 -19.52 -7.44 -3.94
C GLY A 58 -21.04 -7.55 -3.82
N VAL A 59 -21.55 -7.40 -2.59
CA VAL A 59 -22.99 -7.33 -2.30
C VAL A 59 -23.39 -5.87 -2.18
N THR A 60 -24.49 -5.50 -2.82
CA THR A 60 -25.09 -4.17 -2.73
C THR A 60 -26.41 -4.20 -1.97
N PHE A 61 -26.95 -3.03 -1.63
CA PHE A 61 -28.23 -2.86 -0.95
C PHE A 61 -29.13 -1.91 -1.74
N GLU A 62 -30.45 -2.04 -1.59
CA GLU A 62 -31.41 -1.12 -2.20
C GLU A 62 -31.31 0.26 -1.54
N PRO A 63 -31.27 1.36 -2.32
CA PRO A 63 -31.05 2.72 -1.83
C PRO A 63 -32.32 3.31 -1.18
N THR A 64 -32.87 2.63 -0.17
CA THR A 64 -33.93 3.17 0.69
C THR A 64 -33.35 4.22 1.65
N GLU A 65 -34.18 5.14 2.13
CA GLU A 65 -33.73 6.19 3.06
C GLU A 65 -33.06 5.62 4.33
N GLU A 66 -33.60 4.52 4.86
CA GLU A 66 -33.04 3.82 6.00
C GLU A 66 -31.64 3.25 5.72
N ASN A 67 -31.48 2.55 4.59
CA ASN A 67 -30.21 1.94 4.22
C ASN A 67 -29.14 3.01 3.94
N ILE A 68 -29.52 4.11 3.30
CA ILE A 68 -28.63 5.26 3.07
C ILE A 68 -28.21 5.88 4.40
N GLY A 69 -29.12 6.01 5.38
CA GLY A 69 -28.81 6.49 6.73
C GLY A 69 -27.78 5.62 7.44
N ARG A 70 -27.95 4.29 7.35
CA ARG A 70 -26.98 3.30 7.89
C ARG A 70 -25.62 3.40 7.20
N PHE A 71 -25.60 3.49 5.87
CA PHE A 71 -24.37 3.65 5.10
C PHE A 71 -23.62 4.92 5.48
N LYS A 72 -24.30 6.08 5.58
CA LYS A 72 -23.66 7.35 5.98
C LYS A 72 -23.05 7.27 7.38
N THR A 73 -23.72 6.57 8.29
CA THR A 73 -23.21 6.34 9.65
C THR A 73 -21.96 5.47 9.64
N TRP A 74 -21.99 4.35 8.91
CA TRP A 74 -20.83 3.48 8.73
C TRP A 74 -19.66 4.23 8.07
N TRP A 75 -19.94 4.97 6.99
CA TRP A 75 -18.95 5.76 6.27
C TRP A 75 -18.29 6.79 7.17
N LYS A 76 -19.07 7.52 7.99
CA LYS A 76 -18.52 8.47 8.97
C LYS A 76 -17.57 7.78 9.95
N LYS A 77 -17.96 6.63 10.50
CA LYS A 77 -17.14 5.86 11.46
C LYS A 77 -15.81 5.41 10.83
N ILE A 78 -15.86 4.83 9.64
CA ILE A 78 -14.65 4.38 8.92
C ILE A 78 -13.71 5.55 8.59
N ASN A 79 -14.25 6.70 8.18
CA ASN A 79 -13.41 7.88 7.92
C ASN A 79 -12.74 8.41 9.19
N ILE A 80 -13.44 8.39 10.33
CA ILE A 80 -12.86 8.80 11.61
C ILE A 80 -11.75 7.81 12.03
N GLU A 81 -12.02 6.51 11.93
CA GLU A 81 -11.03 5.48 12.25
C GLU A 81 -9.79 5.60 11.35
N HIS A 82 -9.95 5.71 10.03
CA HIS A 82 -8.80 5.90 9.13
C HIS A 82 -8.09 7.25 9.39
N GLY A 83 -8.82 8.33 9.68
CA GLY A 83 -8.22 9.61 10.02
C GLY A 83 -7.36 9.56 11.28
N LEU A 84 -7.84 8.88 12.33
CA LEU A 84 -7.14 8.77 13.61
C LEU A 84 -6.05 7.69 13.60
N VAL A 85 -6.37 6.49 13.12
CA VAL A 85 -5.47 5.34 13.21
C VAL A 85 -4.44 5.38 12.10
N PHE A 86 -4.81 5.67 10.86
CA PHE A 86 -3.86 5.65 9.75
C PHE A 86 -3.18 7.01 9.56
N TRP A 87 -3.96 8.07 9.35
CA TRP A 87 -3.39 9.36 8.98
C TRP A 87 -2.67 10.04 10.16
N LEU A 88 -3.31 10.14 11.34
CA LEU A 88 -2.72 10.84 12.48
C LEU A 88 -1.51 10.08 13.05
N THR A 89 -1.61 8.77 13.29
CA THR A 89 -0.44 8.01 13.80
C THR A 89 0.69 7.94 12.78
N GLY A 90 0.36 7.82 11.49
CA GLY A 90 1.33 7.85 10.40
C GLY A 90 2.06 9.19 10.33
N ALA A 91 1.32 10.29 10.33
CA ALA A 91 1.89 11.65 10.35
C ALA A 91 2.75 11.88 11.60
N PHE A 92 2.26 11.51 12.78
CA PHE A 92 3.01 11.63 14.03
C PHE A 92 4.32 10.84 13.98
N THR A 93 4.28 9.58 13.55
CA THR A 93 5.47 8.72 13.44
C THR A 93 6.46 9.26 12.40
N MET A 94 5.99 9.71 11.23
CA MET A 94 6.84 10.31 10.21
C MET A 94 7.53 11.58 10.72
N LEU A 95 6.83 12.45 11.45
CA LEU A 95 7.40 13.65 12.05
C LEU A 95 8.46 13.30 13.10
N LEU A 96 8.20 12.31 13.96
CA LEU A 96 9.17 11.86 14.96
C LEU A 96 10.42 11.25 14.32
N LEU A 97 10.27 10.38 13.31
CA LEU A 97 11.40 9.78 12.60
C LEU A 97 12.18 10.85 11.82
N SER A 98 11.50 11.82 11.21
CA SER A 98 12.15 12.94 10.52
C SER A 98 12.94 13.82 11.50
N LEU A 99 12.37 14.09 12.68
CA LEU A 99 13.06 14.82 13.75
C LEU A 99 14.26 14.04 14.28
N LEU A 100 14.12 12.71 14.45
CA LEU A 100 15.21 11.84 14.87
C LEU A 100 16.36 11.92 13.88
N ALA A 101 16.10 11.68 12.59
CA ALA A 101 17.09 11.77 11.52
C ALA A 101 17.74 13.16 11.45
N TYR A 102 16.94 14.23 11.64
CA TYR A 102 17.45 15.59 11.69
C TYR A 102 18.40 15.82 12.89
N SER A 103 18.09 15.26 14.05
CA SER A 103 18.87 15.45 15.28
C SER A 103 20.16 14.61 15.35
N THR A 104 20.21 13.53 14.56
CA THR A 104 21.30 12.54 14.60
C THR A 104 22.26 12.69 13.44
N VAL A 105 21.75 12.70 12.19
CA VAL A 105 22.56 12.53 10.98
C VAL A 105 22.42 13.68 9.98
N ASN A 106 21.73 14.77 10.33
CA ASN A 106 21.62 15.93 9.46
C ASN A 106 23.00 16.48 9.08
N LYS A 107 23.23 16.66 7.77
CA LYS A 107 24.51 17.11 7.18
C LYS A 107 25.70 16.17 7.45
N ALA A 108 25.46 14.94 7.89
CA ALA A 108 26.52 13.95 8.00
C ALA A 108 27.00 13.52 6.60
N ALA A 109 28.32 13.52 6.39
CA ALA A 109 28.91 13.13 5.11
C ALA A 109 28.66 11.64 4.82
N GLY A 110 28.31 11.30 3.57
CA GLY A 110 28.12 9.91 3.12
C GLY A 110 26.75 9.30 3.43
N VAL A 111 25.81 10.10 3.93
CA VAL A 111 24.49 9.63 4.41
C VAL A 111 23.33 10.03 3.48
N GLU A 112 23.55 10.99 2.58
CA GLU A 112 22.50 11.69 1.83
C GLU A 112 21.64 10.79 0.92
N THR A 113 22.20 9.67 0.44
CA THR A 113 21.54 8.78 -0.54
C THR A 113 21.75 7.30 -0.20
N SER A 114 21.97 6.94 1.06
CA SER A 114 22.21 5.54 1.43
C SER A 114 21.37 5.12 2.63
N ILE A 115 20.93 3.87 2.62
CA ILE A 115 20.29 3.23 3.78
C ILE A 115 21.22 3.18 5.01
N ASN A 116 22.52 3.41 4.81
CA ASN A 116 23.51 3.54 5.88
C ASN A 116 23.13 4.62 6.90
N PHE A 117 22.28 5.59 6.55
CA PHE A 117 21.79 6.59 7.51
C PHE A 117 21.23 5.97 8.78
N VAL A 118 20.50 4.86 8.66
CA VAL A 118 19.89 4.14 9.80
C VAL A 118 20.98 3.55 10.70
N ILE A 119 22.08 3.06 10.12
CA ILE A 119 23.22 2.51 10.86
C ILE A 119 23.99 3.62 11.58
N PHE A 120 24.24 4.75 10.90
CA PHE A 120 24.87 5.91 11.53
C PHE A 120 24.00 6.52 12.64
N GLU A 121 22.69 6.61 12.41
CA GLU A 121 21.69 7.06 13.38
C GLU A 121 21.71 6.19 14.64
N ALA A 122 21.75 4.86 14.48
CA ALA A 122 21.91 3.92 15.60
C ALA A 122 23.21 4.18 16.40
N GLY A 123 24.32 4.45 15.71
CA GLY A 123 25.59 4.79 16.33
C GLY A 123 25.52 6.08 17.15
N VAL A 124 24.87 7.11 16.62
CA VAL A 124 24.67 8.38 17.32
C VAL A 124 23.75 8.20 18.55
N ILE A 125 22.69 7.39 18.42
CA ILE A 125 21.82 7.03 19.56
C ILE A 125 22.64 6.34 20.65
N ALA A 126 23.45 5.34 20.30
CA ALA A 126 24.30 4.62 21.24
C ALA A 126 25.28 5.55 21.98
N GLN A 127 25.85 6.53 21.28
CA GLN A 127 26.79 7.50 21.84
C GLN A 127 26.13 8.55 22.74
N LYS A 128 24.94 9.05 22.35
CA LYS A 128 24.24 10.12 23.09
C LYS A 128 23.35 9.61 24.22
N THR A 129 23.05 8.31 24.25
CA THR A 129 22.16 7.71 25.25
C THR A 129 22.84 6.52 25.93
N PHE A 130 22.46 5.30 25.58
CA PHE A 130 23.06 4.05 26.07
C PHE A 130 23.43 3.17 24.89
N SER A 131 24.55 2.45 25.00
CA SER A 131 25.07 1.60 23.93
C SER A 131 24.03 0.59 23.40
N PHE A 132 23.25 -0.02 24.30
CA PHE A 132 22.24 -1.01 23.90
C PHE A 132 21.06 -0.42 23.10
N LEU A 133 20.76 0.88 23.25
CA LEU A 133 19.63 1.52 22.56
C LEU A 133 19.88 1.65 21.06
N GLY A 134 21.13 1.84 20.63
CA GLY A 134 21.47 1.82 19.20
C GLY A 134 21.19 0.45 18.56
N THR A 135 21.62 -0.63 19.21
CA THR A 135 21.34 -1.99 18.75
C THR A 135 19.84 -2.31 18.78
N PHE A 136 19.13 -1.88 19.83
CA PHE A 136 17.69 -2.05 19.93
C PHE A 136 16.94 -1.31 18.82
N PHE A 137 17.35 -0.08 18.49
CA PHE A 137 16.80 0.68 17.37
C PHE A 137 16.95 -0.07 16.05
N LEU A 138 18.14 -0.64 15.75
CA LEU A 138 18.34 -1.44 14.54
C LEU A 138 17.48 -2.70 14.51
N LEU A 139 17.32 -3.39 15.64
CA LEU A 139 16.46 -4.56 15.74
C LEU A 139 15.00 -4.20 15.42
N ILE A 140 14.48 -3.12 16.02
CA ILE A 140 13.11 -2.65 15.76
C ILE A 140 12.95 -2.22 14.29
N ALA A 141 13.91 -1.48 13.73
CA ALA A 141 13.88 -1.09 12.33
C ALA A 141 13.86 -2.32 11.40
N ALA A 142 14.67 -3.33 11.66
CA ALA A 142 14.69 -4.57 10.90
C ALA A 142 13.36 -5.33 10.99
N LEU A 143 12.79 -5.48 12.19
CA LEU A 143 11.50 -6.13 12.41
C LEU A 143 10.36 -5.39 11.70
N MET A 144 10.35 -4.05 11.75
CA MET A 144 9.35 -3.23 11.07
C MET A 144 9.44 -3.34 9.55
N LEU A 145 10.65 -3.28 8.99
CA LEU A 145 10.87 -3.45 7.54
C LEU A 145 10.45 -4.85 7.09
N PHE A 146 10.84 -5.89 7.84
CA PHE A 146 10.46 -7.26 7.54
C PHE A 146 8.93 -7.46 7.61
N GLY A 147 8.29 -6.99 8.68
CA GLY A 147 6.84 -7.07 8.86
C GLY A 147 6.07 -6.35 7.74
N THR A 148 6.56 -5.19 7.31
CA THR A 148 5.99 -4.44 6.17
C THR A 148 6.08 -5.27 4.89
N GLN A 149 7.25 -5.81 4.57
CA GLN A 149 7.41 -6.63 3.36
C GLN A 149 6.55 -7.89 3.41
N PHE A 150 6.48 -8.57 4.56
CA PHE A 150 5.62 -9.75 4.72
C PHE A 150 4.15 -9.43 4.42
N SER A 151 3.65 -8.29 4.91
CA SER A 151 2.29 -7.80 4.60
C SER A 151 2.10 -7.48 3.11
N VAL A 152 3.11 -6.89 2.46
CA VAL A 152 3.09 -6.57 1.01
C VAL A 152 2.97 -7.84 0.17
N PHE A 153 3.82 -8.84 0.41
CA PHE A 153 3.78 -10.12 -0.32
C PHE A 153 2.42 -10.80 -0.16
N GLY A 154 1.90 -10.84 1.07
CA GLY A 154 0.59 -11.43 1.36
C GLY A 154 -0.56 -10.69 0.65
N SER A 155 -0.58 -9.37 0.75
CA SER A 155 -1.61 -8.54 0.12
C SER A 155 -1.61 -8.67 -1.41
N ASN A 156 -0.41 -8.62 -2.02
CA ASN A 156 -0.27 -8.72 -3.46
C ASN A 156 -0.62 -10.11 -3.98
N ALA A 157 -0.21 -11.18 -3.28
CA ALA A 157 -0.59 -12.54 -3.64
C ALA A 157 -2.12 -12.74 -3.58
N ARG A 158 -2.81 -12.14 -2.60
CA ARG A 158 -4.28 -12.14 -2.53
C ARG A 158 -4.89 -11.42 -3.73
N ILE A 159 -4.47 -10.18 -3.99
CA ILE A 159 -4.97 -9.39 -5.13
C ILE A 159 -4.82 -10.16 -6.44
N ILE A 160 -3.63 -10.73 -6.71
CA ILE A 160 -3.38 -11.49 -7.95
C ILE A 160 -4.27 -12.73 -8.00
N SER A 161 -4.39 -13.47 -6.90
CA SER A 161 -5.21 -14.69 -6.86
C SER A 161 -6.70 -14.43 -7.08
N GLU A 162 -7.27 -13.37 -6.46
CA GLU A 162 -8.68 -13.00 -6.68
C GLU A 162 -8.89 -12.50 -8.10
N ASN A 163 -8.01 -11.61 -8.60
CA ASN A 163 -8.10 -11.09 -9.97
C ASN A 163 -8.02 -12.18 -11.03
N LEU A 164 -7.18 -13.21 -10.82
CA LEU A 164 -7.05 -14.34 -11.75
C LEU A 164 -8.38 -15.11 -11.89
N VAL A 165 -9.07 -15.32 -10.77
CA VAL A 165 -10.36 -16.01 -10.75
C VAL A 165 -11.46 -15.14 -11.36
N ILE A 166 -11.48 -13.83 -11.04
CA ILE A 166 -12.46 -12.88 -11.57
C ILE A 166 -12.30 -12.71 -13.09
N PHE A 167 -11.06 -12.65 -13.59
CA PHE A 167 -10.76 -12.45 -15.01
C PHE A 167 -11.14 -13.67 -15.87
N SER A 168 -11.10 -14.88 -15.31
CA SER A 168 -11.35 -16.11 -16.06
C SER A 168 -12.02 -17.20 -15.22
N PRO A 169 -13.28 -17.01 -14.78
CA PRO A 169 -13.98 -17.92 -13.86
C PRO A 169 -14.27 -19.31 -14.46
N ASN A 170 -14.23 -19.43 -15.79
CA ASN A 170 -14.35 -20.71 -16.48
C ASN A 170 -13.09 -21.56 -16.34
N ARG A 171 -11.91 -20.92 -16.29
CA ARG A 171 -10.59 -21.58 -16.22
C ARG A 171 -10.06 -21.71 -14.80
N PHE A 172 -10.26 -20.68 -13.98
CA PHE A 172 -9.79 -20.62 -12.61
C PHE A 172 -10.98 -20.67 -11.66
N LYS A 173 -10.95 -21.65 -10.76
CA LYS A 173 -12.06 -21.99 -9.88
C LYS A 173 -11.81 -21.48 -8.47
N VAL A 174 -12.82 -20.88 -7.84
CA VAL A 174 -12.71 -20.23 -6.51
C VAL A 174 -12.22 -21.23 -5.46
N GLU A 175 -12.59 -22.50 -5.57
CA GLU A 175 -12.19 -23.59 -4.67
C GLU A 175 -10.67 -23.81 -4.64
N LYS A 176 -9.97 -23.44 -5.72
CA LYS A 176 -8.51 -23.56 -5.87
C LYS A 176 -7.77 -22.25 -5.56
N MET A 177 -8.44 -21.24 -4.99
CA MET A 177 -7.85 -19.92 -4.72
C MET A 177 -6.59 -19.99 -3.84
N HIS A 178 -6.54 -20.92 -2.89
CA HIS A 178 -5.34 -21.17 -2.08
C HIS A 178 -4.11 -21.54 -2.92
N LEU A 179 -4.27 -22.35 -3.98
CA LEU A 179 -3.18 -22.70 -4.89
C LEU A 179 -2.69 -21.48 -5.68
N TYR A 180 -3.62 -20.63 -6.13
CA TYR A 180 -3.27 -19.40 -6.86
C TYR A 180 -2.56 -18.40 -5.96
N PHE A 181 -2.94 -18.33 -4.68
CA PHE A 181 -2.22 -17.56 -3.68
C PHE A 181 -0.78 -18.05 -3.50
N TYR A 182 -0.57 -19.35 -3.26
CA TYR A 182 0.78 -19.91 -3.11
C TYR A 182 1.62 -19.77 -4.38
N LEU A 183 1.02 -19.98 -5.55
CA LEU A 183 1.69 -19.77 -6.84
C LEU A 183 2.14 -18.32 -6.98
N SER A 184 1.26 -17.35 -6.68
CA SER A 184 1.58 -15.92 -6.74
C SER A 184 2.69 -15.55 -5.76
N LEU A 185 2.71 -16.17 -4.57
CA LEU A 185 3.76 -15.95 -3.58
C LEU A 185 5.12 -16.48 -4.07
N ILE A 186 5.16 -17.73 -4.55
CA ILE A 186 6.39 -18.35 -5.08
C ILE A 186 6.92 -17.55 -6.27
N LEU A 187 6.05 -17.12 -7.19
CA LEU A 187 6.45 -16.30 -8.33
C LEU A 187 7.08 -14.97 -7.90
N GLN A 188 6.53 -14.29 -6.89
CA GLN A 188 7.11 -13.06 -6.37
C GLN A 188 8.47 -13.29 -5.70
N ILE A 189 8.62 -14.38 -4.94
CA ILE A 189 9.90 -14.75 -4.31
C ILE A 189 10.95 -15.07 -5.38
N LEU A 190 10.59 -15.87 -6.39
CA LEU A 190 11.48 -16.21 -7.50
C LEU A 190 11.89 -14.96 -8.29
N ALA A 191 10.95 -14.03 -8.54
CA ALA A 191 11.26 -12.77 -9.19
C ALA A 191 12.28 -11.95 -8.37
N GLY A 192 12.12 -11.88 -7.04
CA GLY A 192 13.09 -11.24 -6.15
C GLY A 192 14.48 -11.89 -6.20
N ILE A 193 14.54 -13.23 -6.19
CA ILE A 193 15.79 -13.99 -6.31
C ILE A 193 16.48 -13.68 -7.66
N ILE A 194 15.73 -13.68 -8.76
CA ILE A 194 16.26 -13.39 -10.10
C ILE A 194 16.80 -11.95 -10.17
N ILE A 195 16.08 -10.97 -9.62
CA ILE A 195 16.52 -9.57 -9.59
C ILE A 195 17.87 -9.45 -8.85
N PHE A 196 18.00 -10.07 -7.68
CA PHE A 196 19.27 -10.06 -6.94
C PHE A 196 20.38 -10.82 -7.66
N ALA A 197 20.08 -11.98 -8.23
CA ALA A 197 21.04 -12.77 -9.01
C ALA A 197 21.54 -12.02 -10.27
N SER A 198 20.73 -11.10 -10.79
CA SER A 198 21.09 -10.25 -11.94
C SER A 198 21.99 -9.06 -11.54
N GLY A 199 22.38 -8.93 -10.27
CA GLY A 199 23.32 -7.91 -9.80
C GLY A 199 22.67 -6.61 -9.29
N PHE A 200 21.34 -6.53 -9.22
CA PHE A 200 20.65 -5.38 -8.63
C PHE A 200 20.64 -5.45 -7.10
N ILE A 201 21.74 -5.05 -6.47
CA ILE A 201 21.94 -5.18 -5.01
C ILE A 201 21.71 -3.84 -4.28
N GLU A 202 21.74 -2.72 -5.00
CA GLU A 202 21.62 -1.38 -4.40
C GLU A 202 20.18 -1.11 -3.88
N PRO A 203 19.98 -1.00 -2.54
CA PRO A 203 18.63 -0.90 -1.98
C PRO A 203 17.89 0.38 -2.38
N LEU A 204 18.58 1.53 -2.45
CA LEU A 204 17.94 2.79 -2.80
C LEU A 204 17.39 2.77 -4.21
N THR A 205 18.15 2.24 -5.18
CA THR A 205 17.73 2.14 -6.57
C THR A 205 16.51 1.23 -6.74
N LEU A 206 16.47 0.10 -6.01
CA LEU A 206 15.30 -0.79 -5.99
C LEU A 206 14.07 -0.11 -5.38
N VAL A 207 14.24 0.60 -4.26
CA VAL A 207 13.15 1.35 -3.61
C VAL A 207 12.64 2.44 -4.54
N VAL A 208 13.50 3.28 -5.12
CA VAL A 208 13.09 4.35 -6.04
C VAL A 208 12.38 3.78 -7.27
N THR A 209 12.88 2.67 -7.83
CA THR A 209 12.20 2.00 -8.96
C THR A 209 10.83 1.47 -8.55
N GLY A 210 10.71 0.86 -7.38
CA GLY A 210 9.43 0.44 -6.81
C GLY A 210 8.45 1.60 -6.60
N ALA A 211 8.95 2.78 -6.19
CA ALA A 211 8.14 3.99 -6.01
C ALA A 211 7.51 4.45 -7.33
N VAL A 212 8.32 4.47 -8.39
CA VAL A 212 7.89 4.85 -9.73
C VAL A 212 6.83 3.88 -10.27
N LEU A 213 7.05 2.57 -10.12
CA LEU A 213 6.08 1.54 -10.54
C LEU A 213 4.78 1.66 -9.74
N ASN A 214 4.86 1.91 -8.44
CA ASN A 214 3.69 2.16 -7.61
C ASN A 214 2.94 3.40 -8.04
N ALA A 215 3.62 4.51 -8.37
CA ALA A 215 2.97 5.71 -8.88
C ALA A 215 2.21 5.46 -10.18
N PHE A 216 2.75 4.64 -11.08
CA PHE A 216 2.04 4.24 -12.30
C PHE A 216 0.77 3.45 -11.98
N SER A 217 0.83 2.52 -11.04
CA SER A 217 -0.37 1.83 -10.55
C SER A 217 -1.38 2.82 -9.94
N MET A 218 -0.92 3.76 -9.10
CA MET A 218 -1.77 4.78 -8.48
C MET A 218 -2.47 5.65 -9.50
N PHE A 219 -1.78 6.05 -10.56
CA PHE A 219 -2.40 6.74 -11.69
C PHE A 219 -3.57 5.93 -12.27
N ILE A 220 -3.35 4.64 -12.59
CA ILE A 220 -4.38 3.79 -13.19
C ILE A 220 -5.56 3.63 -12.23
N TYR A 221 -5.33 3.15 -11.01
CA TYR A 221 -6.44 2.76 -10.15
C TYR A 221 -7.20 3.97 -9.59
N THR A 222 -6.57 5.14 -9.39
CA THR A 222 -7.30 6.32 -8.91
C THR A 222 -8.34 6.79 -9.93
N GLY A 223 -7.99 6.73 -11.22
CA GLY A 223 -8.92 6.98 -12.32
C GLY A 223 -10.05 5.95 -12.36
N LEU A 224 -9.71 4.65 -12.27
CA LEU A 224 -10.71 3.57 -12.28
C LEU A 224 -11.64 3.60 -11.06
N ILE A 225 -11.13 3.89 -9.86
CA ILE A 225 -11.94 4.02 -8.64
C ILE A 225 -12.90 5.20 -8.78
N LEU A 226 -12.42 6.35 -9.26
CA LEU A 226 -13.27 7.52 -9.43
C LEU A 226 -14.36 7.25 -10.46
N TRP A 227 -14.01 6.62 -11.58
CA TRP A 227 -14.96 6.18 -12.59
C TRP A 227 -16.02 5.24 -12.00
N LEU A 228 -15.60 4.15 -11.35
CA LEU A 228 -16.47 3.16 -10.71
C LEU A 228 -17.46 3.81 -9.73
N ASN A 229 -16.97 4.71 -8.87
CA ASN A 229 -17.80 5.37 -7.87
C ASN A 229 -18.82 6.34 -8.48
N MET A 230 -18.55 6.86 -9.68
CA MET A 230 -19.43 7.80 -10.37
C MET A 230 -20.40 7.12 -11.34
N SER A 231 -20.02 5.99 -11.94
CA SER A 231 -20.84 5.27 -12.93
C SER A 231 -21.69 4.15 -12.34
N ASN A 232 -21.13 3.32 -11.45
CA ASN A 232 -21.76 2.06 -11.04
C ASN A 232 -22.52 2.15 -9.71
N LEU A 233 -22.25 3.19 -8.90
CA LEU A 233 -22.95 3.39 -7.63
C LEU A 233 -24.19 4.29 -7.79
N ALA A 234 -25.20 4.00 -6.97
CA ALA A 234 -26.38 4.85 -6.80
C ALA A 234 -25.96 6.30 -6.48
N ARG A 235 -26.73 7.28 -6.96
CA ARG A 235 -26.34 8.70 -6.92
C ARG A 235 -26.12 9.21 -5.50
N GLU A 236 -26.85 8.65 -4.55
CA GLU A 236 -26.86 8.95 -3.12
C GLU A 236 -25.60 8.44 -2.40
N LEU A 237 -24.89 7.46 -2.99
CA LEU A 237 -23.67 6.86 -2.44
C LEU A 237 -22.39 7.49 -3.03
N ARG A 238 -22.53 8.39 -4.00
CA ARG A 238 -21.39 8.99 -4.70
C ARG A 238 -20.52 9.82 -3.76
N PRO A 239 -19.20 9.89 -4.02
CA PRO A 239 -18.28 10.72 -3.24
C PRO A 239 -18.66 12.20 -3.32
N SER A 240 -18.36 12.96 -2.27
CA SER A 240 -18.56 14.40 -2.26
C SER A 240 -17.66 15.10 -3.29
N PRO A 241 -18.04 16.29 -3.79
CA PRO A 241 -17.23 17.06 -4.76
C PRO A 241 -15.78 17.29 -4.29
N ILE A 242 -15.58 17.48 -2.99
CA ILE A 242 -14.25 17.63 -2.38
C ILE A 242 -13.41 16.36 -2.57
N ARG A 243 -14.00 15.17 -2.36
CA ARG A 243 -13.28 13.90 -2.59
C ARG A 243 -12.98 13.68 -4.05
N ILE A 244 -13.91 14.02 -4.94
CA ILE A 244 -13.71 13.97 -6.39
C ILE A 244 -12.52 14.84 -6.78
N PHE A 245 -12.43 16.06 -6.24
CA PHE A 245 -11.32 16.97 -6.48
C PHE A 245 -9.98 16.39 -6.01
N PHE A 246 -9.88 15.87 -4.78
CA PHE A 246 -8.62 15.31 -4.27
C PHE A 246 -8.20 14.03 -5.01
N VAL A 247 -9.12 13.11 -5.29
CA VAL A 247 -8.82 11.88 -6.04
C VAL A 247 -8.46 12.22 -7.49
N GLY A 248 -9.16 13.18 -8.11
CA GLY A 248 -8.82 13.70 -9.44
C GLY A 248 -7.45 14.39 -9.47
N SER A 249 -7.11 15.15 -8.44
CA SER A 249 -5.78 15.76 -8.31
C SER A 249 -4.69 14.68 -8.16
N ALA A 250 -4.94 13.62 -7.40
CA ALA A 250 -4.03 12.48 -7.30
C ALA A 250 -3.85 11.77 -8.65
N PHE A 251 -4.92 11.57 -9.41
CA PHE A 251 -4.85 11.02 -10.76
C PHE A 251 -3.96 11.88 -11.68
N VAL A 252 -4.19 13.18 -11.72
CA VAL A 252 -3.37 14.11 -12.54
C VAL A 252 -1.91 14.11 -12.07
N PHE A 253 -1.68 14.18 -10.76
CA PHE A 253 -0.34 14.20 -10.18
C PHE A 253 0.45 12.94 -10.51
N TYR A 254 -0.10 11.75 -10.23
CA TYR A 254 0.58 10.48 -10.50
C TYR A 254 0.75 10.24 -12.00
N GLY A 255 -0.24 10.63 -12.82
CA GLY A 255 -0.12 10.55 -14.28
C GLY A 255 1.00 11.43 -14.82
N ALA A 256 1.05 12.69 -14.40
CA ALA A 256 2.13 13.62 -14.76
C ALA A 256 3.50 13.10 -14.29
N PHE A 257 3.58 12.58 -13.07
CA PHE A 257 4.81 12.00 -12.53
C PHE A 257 5.28 10.77 -13.31
N SER A 258 4.37 9.85 -13.66
CA SER A 258 4.69 8.68 -14.47
C SER A 258 5.17 9.07 -15.88
N LEU A 259 4.45 9.98 -16.55
CA LEU A 259 4.84 10.48 -17.87
C LEU A 259 6.20 11.18 -17.85
N PHE A 260 6.44 12.03 -16.84
CA PHE A 260 7.71 12.70 -16.65
C PHE A 260 8.85 11.69 -16.45
N THR A 261 8.63 10.66 -15.62
CA THR A 261 9.66 9.64 -15.35
C THR A 261 9.97 8.79 -16.59
N ILE A 262 8.94 8.43 -17.37
CA ILE A 262 9.10 7.73 -18.65
C ILE A 262 9.90 8.61 -19.63
N PHE A 263 9.53 9.87 -19.75
CA PHE A 263 10.23 10.81 -20.62
C PHE A 263 11.71 10.93 -20.24
N GLN A 264 12.00 11.07 -18.95
CA GLN A 264 13.35 11.17 -18.44
C GLN A 264 14.18 9.90 -18.68
N ARG A 265 13.58 8.71 -18.63
CA ARG A 265 14.31 7.44 -18.87
C ARG A 265 14.50 7.08 -20.34
N ILE A 266 13.62 7.55 -21.23
CA ILE A 266 13.65 7.20 -22.66
C ILE A 266 14.44 8.23 -23.48
N PHE A 267 14.31 9.52 -23.15
CA PHE A 267 14.86 10.62 -23.97
C PHE A 267 16.08 11.32 -23.34
N LYS A 268 16.58 10.81 -22.21
CA LYS A 268 17.79 11.29 -21.52
C LYS A 268 18.63 10.10 -21.09
#